data_AF-A0A3P9Q2F7-F1
#
_entry.id   AF-A0A3P9Q2F7-F1
#
_cell.length_a   1.000
_cell.length_b   1.000
_cell.length_c   1.000
_cell.angle_alpha   90.00
_cell.angle_beta   90.00
_cell.angle_gamma   90.00
#
_symmetry.space_group_name_H-M   'P 1'
#
loop_
_entity.id
_entity.type
_entity.pdbx_description
1 polymer ?
#
loop_
_entity_poly.entity_id
_entity_poly.type
_entity_poly.pdbx_seq_one_letter_code
_entity_poly.pdbx_strand_id
1 'polypeptide(L)'
;MERKMEENTDRAVKTENEAGGEESLGGNVNKLTISPPGYTGPLRKGHLIFDACFESGNLGRVDYISDFEFDLFIRPDTCNPRFRVWFNFTVENIRETQRVIFNIVNFSKTKSLYREGMSPVVKSTSRPKWQRLPPKNVYYYRCPDHRRNYVMSFAFCFDREDDVYQFAYCYPYTYTRLQHYLASLERRNLPYLKRELLGLSVQQRRLDLLTITNSAVPQVQGRGNTQLWP
;
A
#
# COMPACT_ATOMS: atom_id res chain seq x y z
N MET A 1 -10.10 -31.85 61.57
CA MET A 1 -8.83 -32.46 61.17
C MET A 1 -9.15 -33.27 59.91
N GLU A 2 -8.62 -33.09 58.71
CA GLU A 2 -7.47 -32.37 58.16
C GLU A 2 -7.76 -32.08 56.67
N ARG A 3 -6.92 -31.21 56.08
CA ARG A 3 -7.01 -30.61 54.73
C ARG A 3 -6.51 -31.54 53.62
N LYS A 4 -6.95 -31.27 52.38
CA LYS A 4 -6.16 -30.94 51.14
C LYS A 4 -7.09 -31.10 49.90
N MET A 5 -7.35 -30.09 49.05
CA MET A 5 -6.51 -29.52 47.94
C MET A 5 -5.90 -30.64 47.09
N GLU A 6 -6.03 -30.78 45.77
CA GLU A 6 -6.22 -29.91 44.60
C GLU A 6 -6.49 -30.87 43.42
N GLU A 7 -7.23 -30.48 42.38
CA GLU A 7 -6.71 -30.43 41.00
C GLU A 7 -7.75 -29.79 40.07
N ASN A 8 -7.43 -28.58 39.63
CA ASN A 8 -8.19 -27.78 38.68
C ASN A 8 -7.49 -27.93 37.33
N THR A 9 -8.06 -28.70 36.40
CA THR A 9 -7.52 -28.83 35.05
C THR A 9 -8.22 -27.86 34.12
N ASP A 10 -7.48 -26.83 33.70
CA ASP A 10 -7.85 -25.82 32.72
C ASP A 10 -8.46 -26.43 31.45
N ARG A 11 -9.75 -26.18 31.22
CA ARG A 11 -10.36 -26.33 29.89
C ARG A 11 -10.14 -25.04 29.11
N ALA A 12 -9.16 -25.10 28.22
CA ALA A 12 -8.90 -24.12 27.20
C ALA A 12 -10.20 -23.73 26.46
N VAL A 13 -10.61 -22.48 26.64
CA VAL A 13 -11.69 -21.86 25.86
C VAL A 13 -11.17 -21.72 24.42
N LYS A 14 -11.67 -22.57 23.53
CA LYS A 14 -11.58 -22.37 22.09
C LYS A 14 -12.30 -21.06 21.76
N THR A 15 -11.56 -20.01 21.48
CA THR A 15 -12.10 -18.84 20.78
C THR A 15 -12.23 -19.24 19.31
N GLU A 16 -13.40 -19.74 18.95
CA GLU A 16 -13.80 -19.86 17.56
C GLU A 16 -13.83 -18.44 16.98
N ASN A 17 -12.90 -18.18 16.05
CA ASN A 17 -12.92 -16.99 15.22
C ASN A 17 -14.19 -17.05 14.38
N GLU A 18 -15.22 -16.31 14.79
CA GLU A 18 -16.32 -15.96 13.90
C GLU A 18 -15.75 -15.09 12.77
N ALA A 19 -15.45 -15.74 11.65
CA ALA A 19 -15.19 -15.12 10.37
C ALA A 19 -16.50 -14.50 9.85
N GLY A 20 -16.92 -13.40 10.48
CA GLY A 20 -18.02 -12.56 10.04
C GLY A 20 -17.64 -11.80 8.77
N GLY A 21 -18.03 -12.35 7.62
CA GLY A 21 -18.16 -11.71 6.31
C GLY A 21 -17.10 -10.67 5.99
N GLU A 22 -15.87 -11.09 5.67
CA GLU A 22 -15.08 -10.28 4.73
C GLU A 22 -15.81 -10.40 3.39
N GLU A 23 -16.63 -9.39 3.04
CA GLU A 23 -16.93 -9.17 1.63
C GLU A 23 -15.60 -9.23 0.89
N SER A 24 -15.49 -10.13 -0.08
CA SER A 24 -14.31 -10.26 -0.91
C SER A 24 -14.05 -8.90 -1.54
N LEU A 25 -13.10 -8.13 -0.97
CA LEU A 25 -12.66 -6.87 -1.55
C LEU A 25 -12.19 -7.24 -2.95
N GLY A 26 -12.96 -6.79 -3.96
CA GLY A 26 -12.75 -7.13 -5.35
C GLY A 26 -11.46 -6.52 -5.91
N GLY A 27 -11.53 -6.01 -7.14
CA GLY A 27 -10.45 -5.25 -7.77
C GLY A 27 -9.96 -4.05 -6.94
N ASN A 28 -8.95 -3.35 -7.46
CA ASN A 28 -8.78 -1.96 -7.02
C ASN A 28 -10.02 -1.15 -7.41
N VAL A 29 -10.35 -0.14 -6.61
CA VAL A 29 -11.35 0.85 -7.02
C VAL A 29 -10.92 1.49 -8.34
N ASN A 30 -11.88 1.70 -9.24
CA ASN A 30 -11.66 2.27 -10.56
C ASN A 30 -12.69 3.37 -10.78
N LYS A 31 -12.24 4.64 -10.70
CA LYS A 31 -13.07 5.84 -10.83
C LYS A 31 -14.36 5.76 -9.99
N LEU A 32 -14.23 5.25 -8.76
CA LEU A 32 -15.32 5.10 -7.81
C LEU A 32 -15.76 6.48 -7.33
N THR A 33 -16.94 6.90 -7.75
CA THR A 33 -17.54 8.15 -7.31
C THR A 33 -18.26 7.94 -5.97
N ILE A 34 -17.96 8.78 -4.99
CA ILE A 34 -18.63 8.78 -3.70
C ILE A 34 -19.49 10.04 -3.59
N SER A 35 -20.79 9.84 -3.41
CA SER A 35 -21.77 10.90 -3.14
C SER A 35 -22.53 10.60 -1.85
N PRO A 36 -23.07 11.62 -1.17
CA PRO A 36 -23.86 11.43 0.04
C PRO A 36 -25.02 10.43 -0.18
N PRO A 37 -25.34 9.57 0.80
CA PRO A 37 -26.45 8.63 0.71
C PRO A 37 -27.76 9.33 0.36
N GLY A 38 -28.48 8.81 -0.63
CA GLY A 38 -29.75 9.38 -1.10
C GLY A 38 -29.62 10.57 -2.06
N TYR A 39 -28.41 11.02 -2.40
CA TYR A 39 -28.21 12.04 -3.43
C TYR A 39 -28.50 11.47 -4.83
N THR A 40 -29.43 12.11 -5.56
CA THR A 40 -29.85 11.70 -6.92
C THR A 40 -29.57 12.75 -7.99
N GLY A 41 -28.93 13.87 -7.62
CA GLY A 41 -28.61 14.94 -8.56
C GLY A 41 -27.40 14.65 -9.45
N PRO A 42 -27.02 15.60 -10.32
CA PRO A 42 -25.80 15.48 -11.13
C PRO A 42 -24.55 15.49 -10.23
N LEU A 43 -23.44 14.94 -10.72
CA LEU A 43 -22.16 14.99 -10.01
C LEU A 43 -21.75 16.45 -9.75
N ARG A 44 -21.37 16.77 -8.51
CA ARG A 44 -20.91 18.09 -8.10
C ARG A 44 -19.46 18.03 -7.64
N LYS A 45 -18.76 19.16 -7.71
CA LYS A 45 -17.45 19.32 -7.08
C LYS A 45 -17.56 19.03 -5.59
N GLY A 46 -16.65 18.20 -5.10
CA GLY A 46 -16.62 17.69 -3.74
C GLY A 46 -17.18 16.28 -3.56
N HIS A 47 -17.87 15.73 -4.58
CA HIS A 47 -18.17 14.29 -4.64
C HIS A 47 -16.92 13.56 -5.11
N LEU A 48 -16.10 13.14 -4.16
CA LEU A 48 -14.78 12.61 -4.43
C LEU A 48 -14.84 11.37 -5.33
N ILE A 49 -13.94 11.32 -6.31
CA ILE A 49 -13.75 10.16 -7.16
C ILE A 49 -12.41 9.51 -6.80
N PHE A 50 -12.47 8.25 -6.37
CA PHE A 50 -11.31 7.46 -5.98
C PHE A 50 -10.89 6.53 -7.11
N ASP A 51 -9.58 6.45 -7.36
CA ASP A 51 -9.03 5.50 -8.31
C ASP A 51 -7.73 4.88 -7.77
N ALA A 52 -7.56 3.59 -8.00
CA ALA A 52 -6.34 2.85 -7.72
C ALA A 52 -6.03 1.85 -8.86
N CYS A 53 -6.70 1.97 -10.01
CA CYS A 53 -6.52 1.07 -11.15
C CYS A 53 -5.31 1.47 -12.01
N PHE A 54 -4.14 1.57 -11.39
CA PHE A 54 -2.89 1.93 -12.04
C PHE A 54 -1.71 1.16 -11.45
N GLU A 55 -0.53 1.26 -12.09
CA GLU A 55 0.67 0.56 -11.63
C GLU A 55 1.03 0.94 -10.18
N SER A 56 1.22 -0.06 -9.32
CA SER A 56 1.42 0.08 -7.86
C SER A 56 0.24 0.64 -7.07
N GLY A 57 -0.94 0.82 -7.68
CA GLY A 57 -2.16 1.24 -7.00
C GLY A 57 -2.68 0.16 -6.03
N ASN A 58 -3.15 0.59 -4.87
CA ASN A 58 -3.85 -0.27 -3.91
C ASN A 58 -4.88 0.51 -3.10
N LEU A 59 -6.16 0.23 -3.35
CA LEU A 59 -7.32 0.61 -2.54
C LEU A 59 -8.49 -0.25 -3.01
N GLY A 60 -9.11 -1.02 -2.10
CA GLY A 60 -10.12 -2.02 -2.45
C GLY A 60 -11.55 -1.54 -2.29
N ARG A 61 -11.83 -0.72 -1.27
CA ARG A 61 -13.16 -0.17 -0.99
C ARG A 61 -13.05 1.18 -0.28
N VAL A 62 -14.06 2.01 -0.48
CA VAL A 62 -14.23 3.31 0.17
C VAL A 62 -15.65 3.38 0.69
N ASP A 63 -15.79 3.56 2.00
CA ASP A 63 -17.07 3.72 2.67
C ASP A 63 -17.24 5.20 3.05
N TYR A 64 -18.39 5.78 2.68
CA TYR A 64 -18.75 7.15 3.03
C TYR A 64 -19.26 7.19 4.47
N ILE A 65 -18.61 7.98 5.32
CA ILE A 65 -19.03 8.16 6.72
C ILE A 65 -19.76 9.50 6.88
N SER A 66 -19.16 10.57 6.37
CA SER A 66 -19.76 11.91 6.32
C SER A 66 -19.16 12.74 5.18
N ASP A 67 -19.60 13.98 5.00
CA ASP A 67 -19.04 14.90 4.00
C ASP A 67 -17.53 15.15 4.17
N PHE A 68 -16.99 14.84 5.35
CA PHE A 68 -15.61 15.10 5.73
C PHE A 68 -14.85 13.85 6.15
N GLU A 69 -15.44 12.66 6.12
CA GLU A 69 -14.83 11.45 6.65
C GLU A 69 -15.12 10.22 5.77
N PHE A 70 -14.07 9.47 5.47
CA PHE A 70 -14.11 8.31 4.59
C PHE A 70 -13.28 7.17 5.16
N ASP A 71 -13.89 5.99 5.25
CA ASP A 71 -13.21 4.78 5.64
C ASP A 71 -12.67 4.06 4.40
N LEU A 72 -11.37 3.82 4.39
CA LEU A 72 -10.63 3.25 3.28
C LEU A 72 -10.15 1.84 3.65
N PHE A 73 -10.46 0.89 2.79
CA PHE A 73 -10.08 -0.52 2.95
C PHE A 73 -9.02 -0.87 1.92
N ILE A 74 -7.83 -1.18 2.42
CA ILE A 74 -6.72 -1.63 1.58
C ILE A 74 -6.85 -3.11 1.28
N ARG A 75 -6.48 -3.51 0.05
CA ARG A 75 -6.47 -4.93 -0.30
C ARG A 75 -5.30 -5.62 0.40
N PRO A 76 -5.46 -6.92 0.72
CA PRO A 76 -4.34 -7.72 1.17
C PRO A 76 -3.32 -7.95 0.05
N ASP A 77 -2.10 -8.31 0.44
CA ASP A 77 -1.07 -8.75 -0.49
C ASP A 77 -1.52 -10.01 -1.24
N THR A 78 -1.19 -10.10 -2.54
CA THR A 78 -1.65 -11.19 -3.44
C THR A 78 -1.32 -12.58 -2.92
N CYS A 79 -0.19 -12.73 -2.23
CA CYS A 79 0.25 -14.02 -1.68
C CYS A 79 0.10 -14.10 -0.15
N ASN A 80 -0.48 -13.08 0.50
CA ASN A 80 -0.66 -13.08 1.95
C ASN A 80 -1.93 -12.31 2.38
N PRO A 81 -3.06 -13.00 2.62
CA PRO A 81 -4.33 -12.36 2.98
C PRO A 81 -4.30 -11.66 4.34
N ARG A 82 -3.26 -11.87 5.16
CA ARG A 82 -3.17 -11.27 6.50
C ARG A 82 -2.52 -9.88 6.47
N PHE A 83 -1.65 -9.61 5.50
CA PHE A 83 -0.90 -8.35 5.47
C PHE A 83 -1.58 -7.30 4.58
N ARG A 84 -1.77 -6.14 5.19
CA ARG A 84 -2.40 -4.95 4.64
C ARG A 84 -1.62 -3.75 5.14
N VAL A 85 -0.74 -3.20 4.31
CA VAL A 85 0.15 -2.08 4.70
C VAL A 85 0.24 -1.04 3.59
N TRP A 86 0.41 -1.48 2.35
CA TRP A 86 0.57 -0.58 1.22
C TRP A 86 -0.76 0.01 0.78
N PHE A 87 -0.82 1.33 0.58
CA PHE A 87 -1.88 2.00 -0.17
C PHE A 87 -1.27 2.96 -1.17
N ASN A 88 -1.96 3.12 -2.29
CA ASN A 88 -1.63 4.09 -3.31
C ASN A 88 -2.87 4.34 -4.15
N PHE A 89 -3.43 5.54 -4.06
CA PHE A 89 -4.68 5.88 -4.72
C PHE A 89 -4.70 7.36 -5.10
N THR A 90 -5.56 7.70 -6.04
CA THR A 90 -5.84 9.06 -6.45
C THR A 90 -7.23 9.48 -6.05
N VAL A 91 -7.40 10.78 -5.80
CA VAL A 91 -8.67 11.44 -5.53
C VAL A 91 -8.81 12.63 -6.50
N GLU A 92 -9.93 12.70 -7.19
CA GLU A 92 -10.30 13.79 -8.09
C GLU A 92 -11.74 14.27 -7.83
N ASN A 93 -12.20 15.24 -8.63
CA ASN A 93 -13.50 15.91 -8.46
C ASN A 93 -13.67 16.56 -7.07
N ILE A 94 -12.58 17.13 -6.55
CA ILE A 94 -12.55 17.78 -5.24
C ILE A 94 -13.17 19.17 -5.32
N ARG A 95 -13.57 19.73 -4.17
CA ARG A 95 -13.93 21.15 -4.03
C ARG A 95 -12.81 21.90 -3.30
N GLU A 96 -12.54 23.15 -3.68
CA GLU A 96 -11.53 23.98 -3.04
C GLU A 96 -11.88 24.13 -1.57
N THR A 97 -10.87 24.14 -0.70
CA THR A 97 -11.01 24.23 0.76
C THR A 97 -11.74 23.05 1.41
N GLN A 98 -12.12 22.02 0.65
CA GLN A 98 -12.72 20.82 1.21
C GLN A 98 -11.70 20.10 2.10
N ARG A 99 -12.11 19.87 3.34
CA ARG A 99 -11.32 19.16 4.35
C ARG A 99 -11.86 17.77 4.50
N VAL A 100 -10.99 16.78 4.50
CA VAL A 100 -11.37 15.38 4.61
C VAL A 100 -10.44 14.65 5.54
N ILE A 101 -10.98 13.64 6.21
CA ILE A 101 -10.25 12.67 7.01
C ILE A 101 -10.37 11.34 6.28
N PHE A 102 -9.22 10.76 5.95
CA PHE A 102 -9.13 9.44 5.38
C PHE A 102 -8.68 8.46 6.46
N ASN A 103 -9.51 7.47 6.77
CA ASN A 103 -9.23 6.43 7.76
C ASN A 103 -8.83 5.13 7.05
N ILE A 104 -7.57 4.70 7.14
CA ILE A 104 -7.20 3.34 6.73
C ILE A 104 -7.55 2.39 7.89
N VAL A 105 -8.70 1.71 7.80
CA VAL A 105 -9.31 1.00 8.94
C VAL A 105 -8.85 -0.44 9.12
N ASN A 106 -8.27 -1.05 8.09
CA ASN A 106 -7.83 -2.44 8.09
C ASN A 106 -6.30 -2.59 8.00
N PHE A 107 -5.57 -1.73 8.70
CA PHE A 107 -4.11 -1.69 8.67
C PHE A 107 -3.46 -2.79 9.53
N SER A 108 -2.75 -3.73 8.92
CA SER A 108 -2.15 -4.90 9.58
C SER A 108 -0.78 -4.61 10.23
N LYS A 109 -0.69 -3.60 11.12
CA LYS A 109 0.58 -3.29 11.81
C LYS A 109 0.38 -2.93 13.28
N THR A 110 0.83 -3.74 14.22
CA THR A 110 0.61 -3.43 15.65
C THR A 110 1.55 -2.34 16.18
N LYS A 111 2.81 -2.35 15.74
CA LYS A 111 3.82 -1.33 16.04
C LYS A 111 4.15 -0.57 14.77
N SER A 112 3.72 0.70 14.68
CA SER A 112 3.93 1.53 13.50
C SER A 112 4.70 2.80 13.83
N LEU A 113 5.67 3.13 12.98
CA LEU A 113 6.41 4.39 13.01
C LEU A 113 5.50 5.61 12.77
N TYR A 114 4.23 5.42 12.38
CA TYR A 114 3.24 6.51 12.37
C TYR A 114 3.05 7.13 13.76
N ARG A 115 3.33 6.39 14.84
CA ARG A 115 3.37 6.95 16.21
C ARG A 115 4.64 7.77 16.50
N GLU A 116 5.65 7.63 15.65
CA GLU A 116 7.00 8.22 15.80
C GLU A 116 7.30 9.22 14.68
N GLY A 117 6.25 9.80 14.06
CA GLY A 117 6.39 10.89 13.09
C GLY A 117 6.53 10.47 11.63
N MET A 118 6.40 9.17 11.30
CA MET A 118 6.17 8.77 9.91
C MET A 118 4.87 9.40 9.40
N SER A 119 4.83 9.77 8.12
CA SER A 119 3.62 10.27 7.48
C SER A 119 3.52 9.78 6.03
N PRO A 120 2.29 9.62 5.52
CA PRO A 120 2.06 9.33 4.11
C PRO A 120 2.64 10.43 3.22
N VAL A 121 2.80 10.12 1.93
CA VAL A 121 3.20 11.11 0.92
C VAL A 121 2.02 11.46 0.03
N VAL A 122 1.99 12.73 -0.38
CA VAL A 122 1.02 13.29 -1.31
C VAL A 122 1.73 13.98 -2.46
N LYS A 123 1.13 13.94 -3.64
CA LYS A 123 1.43 14.85 -4.76
C LYS A 123 0.13 15.21 -5.47
N SER A 124 0.19 16.17 -6.37
CA SER A 124 -0.93 16.54 -7.25
C SER A 124 -0.45 16.69 -8.68
N THR A 125 -1.37 16.82 -9.63
CA THR A 125 -1.06 17.14 -11.03
C THR A 125 -0.26 18.43 -11.15
N SER A 126 -0.63 19.50 -10.43
CA SER A 126 0.14 20.76 -10.44
C SER A 126 1.43 20.72 -9.60
N ARG A 127 1.52 19.84 -8.59
CA ARG A 127 2.72 19.62 -7.76
C ARG A 127 3.19 18.17 -7.87
N PRO A 128 3.97 17.82 -8.91
CA PRO A 128 4.30 16.43 -9.22
C PRO A 128 5.35 15.81 -8.28
N LYS A 129 6.02 16.64 -7.45
CA LYS A 129 6.98 16.17 -6.45
C LYS A 129 6.24 15.65 -5.22
N TRP A 130 6.54 14.42 -4.83
CA TRP A 130 6.04 13.83 -3.59
C TRP A 130 6.50 14.61 -2.37
N GLN A 131 5.56 14.92 -1.48
CA GLN A 131 5.81 15.58 -0.21
C GLN A 131 5.17 14.79 0.92
N ARG A 132 5.81 14.77 2.09
CA ARG A 132 5.25 14.16 3.29
C ARG A 132 4.10 15.02 3.83
N LEU A 133 3.02 14.37 4.24
CA LEU A 133 2.00 15.04 5.03
C LEU A 133 2.59 15.52 6.36
N PRO A 134 2.13 16.67 6.90
CA PRO A 134 2.54 17.11 8.23
C PRO A 134 2.21 16.03 9.27
N PRO A 135 3.18 15.55 10.08
CA PRO A 135 2.93 14.49 11.05
C PRO A 135 1.80 14.82 12.03
N LYS A 136 1.59 16.10 12.36
CA LYS A 136 0.49 16.60 13.20
C LYS A 136 -0.92 16.31 12.64
N ASN A 137 -1.04 16.02 11.34
CA ASN A 137 -2.29 15.68 10.68
C ASN A 137 -2.48 14.17 10.51
N VAL A 138 -1.57 13.35 11.06
CA VAL A 138 -1.58 11.88 10.91
C VAL A 138 -1.71 11.25 12.29
N TYR A 139 -2.63 10.31 12.42
CA TYR A 139 -2.97 9.66 13.67
C TYR A 139 -2.92 8.15 13.53
N TYR A 140 -2.43 7.47 14.56
CA TYR A 140 -2.32 6.00 14.56
C TYR A 140 -2.76 5.40 15.89
N TYR A 141 -3.97 4.84 15.90
CA TYR A 141 -4.64 4.41 17.12
C TYR A 141 -5.35 3.08 16.93
N ARG A 142 -5.75 2.47 18.04
CA ARG A 142 -6.55 1.25 18.04
C ARG A 142 -8.01 1.66 18.21
N CYS A 143 -8.86 1.33 17.26
CA CYS A 143 -10.27 1.73 17.27
C CYS A 143 -11.14 0.55 17.70
N PRO A 144 -11.90 0.64 18.81
CA PRO A 144 -12.85 -0.40 19.22
C PRO A 144 -13.90 -0.70 18.15
N ASP A 145 -14.43 0.34 17.51
CA ASP A 145 -15.54 0.25 16.55
C ASP A 145 -15.14 -0.46 15.25
N HIS A 146 -13.86 -0.38 14.86
CA HIS A 146 -13.32 -1.14 13.75
C HIS A 146 -12.74 -2.50 14.18
N ARG A 147 -13.52 -3.29 14.93
CA ARG A 147 -13.12 -4.65 15.40
C ARG A 147 -11.80 -4.66 16.18
N ARG A 148 -11.49 -3.58 16.92
CA ARG A 148 -10.22 -3.38 17.64
C ARG A 148 -8.98 -3.41 16.73
N ASN A 149 -9.14 -3.15 15.43
CA ASN A 149 -8.04 -3.00 14.50
C ASN A 149 -7.29 -1.68 14.74
N TYR A 150 -6.09 -1.62 14.17
CA TYR A 150 -5.34 -0.37 14.09
C TYR A 150 -5.83 0.45 12.90
N VAL A 151 -6.08 1.73 13.16
CA VAL A 151 -6.52 2.71 12.18
C VAL A 151 -5.42 3.74 12.00
N MET A 152 -5.11 4.04 10.74
CA MET A 152 -4.27 5.17 10.37
C MET A 152 -5.13 6.24 9.71
N SER A 153 -5.32 7.36 10.40
CA SER A 153 -6.13 8.46 9.90
C SER A 153 -5.25 9.62 9.49
N PHE A 154 -5.55 10.28 8.38
CA PHE A 154 -4.88 11.52 8.02
C PHE A 154 -5.87 12.57 7.50
N ALA A 155 -5.71 13.79 8.02
CA ALA A 155 -6.50 14.93 7.61
C ALA A 155 -5.82 15.66 6.45
N PHE A 156 -6.59 16.00 5.42
CA PHE A 156 -6.13 16.73 4.25
C PHE A 156 -7.09 17.85 3.88
N CYS A 157 -6.55 18.99 3.45
CA CYS A 157 -7.33 20.11 2.93
C CYS A 157 -6.94 20.30 1.46
N PHE A 158 -7.90 20.12 0.56
CA PHE A 158 -7.67 20.35 -0.85
C PHE A 158 -7.63 21.85 -1.16
N ASP A 159 -6.77 22.22 -2.10
CA ASP A 159 -6.47 23.62 -2.44
C ASP A 159 -6.61 23.93 -3.94
N ARG A 160 -6.83 22.95 -4.81
CA ARG A 160 -7.01 23.15 -6.26
C ARG A 160 -8.04 22.19 -6.86
N GLU A 161 -9.17 22.70 -7.34
CA GLU A 161 -10.30 21.89 -7.84
C GLU A 161 -10.05 21.10 -9.11
N ASP A 162 -9.07 21.54 -9.92
CA ASP A 162 -8.71 20.89 -11.17
C ASP A 162 -7.59 19.87 -10.99
N ASP A 163 -7.06 19.74 -9.77
CA ASP A 163 -5.99 18.80 -9.49
C ASP A 163 -6.52 17.39 -9.16
N VAL A 164 -5.76 16.40 -9.61
CA VAL A 164 -5.85 15.02 -9.11
C VAL A 164 -4.78 14.85 -8.05
N TYR A 165 -5.19 14.49 -6.84
CA TYR A 165 -4.27 14.25 -5.72
C TYR A 165 -3.97 12.77 -5.63
N GLN A 166 -2.70 12.41 -5.46
CA GLN A 166 -2.28 11.03 -5.25
C GLN A 166 -1.70 10.90 -3.84
N PHE A 167 -2.20 9.91 -3.09
CA PHE A 167 -1.73 9.58 -1.75
C PHE A 167 -1.10 8.18 -1.76
N ALA A 168 0.04 8.03 -1.09
CA ALA A 168 0.70 6.75 -0.97
C ALA A 168 1.33 6.55 0.41
N TYR A 169 1.47 5.28 0.80
CA TYR A 169 2.10 4.88 2.06
C TYR A 169 3.54 5.39 2.19
N CYS A 170 4.30 5.33 1.09
CA CYS A 170 5.65 5.87 0.95
C CYS A 170 5.90 6.21 -0.52
N TYR A 171 7.07 6.75 -0.85
CA TYR A 171 7.46 7.09 -2.22
C TYR A 171 7.35 5.87 -3.15
N PRO A 172 6.38 5.83 -4.08
CA PRO A 172 6.26 4.71 -4.99
C PRO A 172 7.40 4.70 -6.00
N TYR A 173 7.94 3.52 -6.26
CA TYR A 173 8.89 3.27 -7.34
C TYR A 173 8.33 2.19 -8.24
N THR A 174 7.85 2.60 -9.42
CA THR A 174 7.14 1.70 -10.32
C THR A 174 8.11 0.80 -11.09
N TYR A 175 7.62 -0.37 -11.51
CA TYR A 175 8.38 -1.29 -12.35
C TYR A 175 8.72 -0.65 -13.70
N THR A 176 7.80 0.09 -14.29
CA THR A 176 8.06 0.86 -15.52
C THR A 176 9.21 1.84 -15.33
N ARG A 177 9.24 2.56 -14.19
CA ARG A 177 10.34 3.48 -13.86
C ARG A 177 11.66 2.75 -13.68
N LEU A 178 11.66 1.58 -13.02
CA LEU A 178 12.83 0.71 -12.92
C LEU A 178 13.38 0.36 -14.30
N GLN A 179 12.52 -0.17 -15.17
CA GLN A 179 12.93 -0.64 -16.50
C GLN A 179 13.48 0.48 -17.37
N HIS A 180 12.85 1.66 -17.37
CA HIS A 180 13.40 2.84 -18.07
C HIS A 180 14.75 3.29 -17.50
N TYR A 181 14.92 3.27 -16.18
CA TYR A 181 16.20 3.61 -15.55
C TYR A 181 17.30 2.64 -15.98
N LEU A 182 17.04 1.33 -15.92
CA LEU A 182 18.00 0.31 -16.33
C LEU A 182 18.34 0.40 -17.83
N ALA A 183 17.35 0.64 -18.69
CA ALA A 183 17.57 0.85 -20.12
C ALA A 183 18.41 2.11 -20.40
N SER A 184 18.24 3.16 -19.59
CA SER A 184 19.07 4.37 -19.68
C SER A 184 20.53 4.09 -19.29
N LEU A 185 20.76 3.30 -18.23
CA LEU A 185 22.11 2.89 -17.83
C LEU A 185 22.80 2.03 -18.89
N GLU A 186 22.07 1.08 -19.48
CA GLU A 186 22.57 0.22 -20.54
C GLU A 186 22.97 1.03 -21.79
N ARG A 187 22.17 2.04 -22.16
CA ARG A 187 22.48 2.95 -23.28
C ARG A 187 23.75 3.76 -23.07
N ARG A 188 24.18 3.99 -21.82
CA ARG A 188 25.45 4.68 -21.53
C ARG A 188 26.68 3.83 -21.83
N ASN A 189 26.52 2.53 -22.09
CA ASN A 189 27.58 1.59 -22.45
C ASN A 189 28.81 1.67 -21.52
N LEU A 190 28.56 1.66 -20.22
CA LEU A 190 29.61 1.77 -19.22
C LEU A 190 30.43 0.46 -19.18
N PRO A 191 31.77 0.50 -19.29
CA PRO A 191 32.59 -0.71 -19.45
C PRO A 191 32.62 -1.61 -18.22
N TYR A 192 32.18 -1.09 -17.07
CA TYR A 192 32.13 -1.78 -15.79
C TYR A 192 30.73 -2.22 -15.40
N LEU A 193 29.70 -1.95 -16.23
CA LEU A 193 28.31 -2.31 -15.94
C LEU A 193 27.82 -3.36 -16.96
N LYS A 194 27.34 -4.48 -16.45
CA LYS A 194 26.66 -5.51 -17.23
C LYS A 194 25.25 -5.71 -16.68
N ARG A 195 24.24 -5.71 -17.57
CA ARG A 195 22.84 -5.99 -17.24
C ARG A 195 22.44 -7.32 -17.88
N GLU A 196 21.97 -8.25 -17.07
CA GLU A 196 21.59 -9.59 -17.52
C GLU A 196 20.17 -9.94 -17.05
N LEU A 197 19.52 -10.85 -17.78
CA LEU A 197 18.26 -11.45 -17.34
C LEU A 197 18.60 -12.60 -16.40
N LEU A 198 18.32 -12.43 -15.11
CA LEU A 198 18.46 -13.53 -14.14
C LEU A 198 17.36 -14.58 -14.31
N GLY A 199 16.15 -14.11 -14.60
CA GLY A 199 14.97 -14.96 -14.77
C GLY A 199 13.69 -14.15 -14.81
N LEU A 200 12.56 -14.83 -14.69
CA LEU A 200 11.23 -14.23 -14.70
C LEU A 200 10.54 -14.45 -13.35
N SER A 201 9.80 -13.45 -12.89
CA SER A 201 8.89 -13.62 -11.76
C SER A 201 7.69 -14.49 -12.14
N VAL A 202 6.88 -14.89 -11.15
CA VAL A 202 5.65 -15.69 -11.37
C VAL A 202 4.72 -15.03 -12.41
N GLN A 203 4.65 -13.70 -12.41
CA GLN A 203 3.85 -12.91 -13.37
C GLN A 203 4.63 -12.53 -14.65
N GLN A 204 5.66 -13.30 -15.00
CA GLN A 204 6.45 -13.13 -16.22
C GLN A 204 7.15 -11.78 -16.36
N ARG A 205 7.44 -11.10 -15.24
CA ARG A 205 8.26 -9.85 -15.24
C ARG A 205 9.74 -10.18 -15.17
N ARG A 206 10.55 -9.45 -15.94
CA ARG A 206 12.02 -9.55 -15.97
C ARG A 206 12.63 -9.25 -14.60
N LEU A 207 13.46 -10.18 -14.12
CA LEU A 207 14.35 -10.00 -12.99
C LEU A 207 15.75 -9.68 -13.53
N ASP A 208 16.19 -8.45 -13.35
CA ASP A 208 17.48 -7.96 -13.84
C ASP A 208 18.60 -8.20 -12.82
N LEU A 209 19.73 -8.74 -13.28
CA LEU A 209 20.99 -8.77 -12.55
C LEU A 209 21.91 -7.66 -13.08
N LEU A 210 22.38 -6.79 -12.19
CA LEU A 210 23.40 -5.81 -12.51
C LEU A 210 24.74 -6.24 -11.91
N THR A 211 25.74 -6.43 -12.76
CA THR A 211 27.12 -6.64 -12.32
C THR A 211 27.90 -5.36 -12.52
N ILE A 212 28.46 -4.83 -11.43
CA ILE A 212 29.35 -3.67 -11.44
C ILE A 212 30.73 -4.16 -11.03
N THR A 213 31.63 -4.29 -11.99
CA THR A 213 33.00 -4.77 -11.74
C THR A 213 33.97 -4.19 -12.74
N ASN A 214 35.26 -4.18 -12.41
CA ASN A 214 36.30 -3.77 -13.34
C ASN A 214 36.34 -4.72 -14.53
N SER A 215 36.50 -4.19 -15.74
CA SER A 215 36.58 -4.95 -17.00
C SER A 215 37.76 -5.93 -17.08
N ALA A 216 38.64 -5.94 -16.08
CA ALA A 216 39.83 -6.78 -15.99
C ALA A 216 39.60 -8.15 -15.32
N VAL A 217 38.41 -8.47 -14.81
CA VAL A 217 38.15 -9.80 -14.22
C VAL A 217 37.52 -10.70 -15.30
N PRO A 218 38.23 -11.72 -15.80
CA PRO A 218 37.66 -12.67 -16.75
C PRO A 218 36.41 -13.32 -16.14
N GLN A 219 35.33 -13.34 -16.91
CA GLN A 219 34.15 -14.12 -16.55
C GLN A 219 34.58 -15.58 -16.45
N VAL A 220 34.59 -16.14 -15.24
CA VAL A 220 34.84 -17.57 -15.04
C VAL A 220 33.72 -18.30 -15.79
N GLN A 221 34.04 -18.86 -16.96
CA GLN A 221 33.17 -19.80 -17.65
C GLN A 221 32.88 -20.93 -16.66
N GLY A 222 31.61 -21.07 -16.29
CA GLY A 222 31.16 -22.14 -15.42
C GLY A 222 31.70 -23.46 -15.95
N ARG A 223 32.59 -24.10 -15.18
CA ARG A 223 33.03 -25.46 -15.47
C ARG A 223 31.81 -26.36 -15.27
N GLY A 224 31.16 -26.71 -16.38
CA GLY A 224 30.41 -27.95 -16.45
C GLY A 224 31.41 -29.08 -16.23
N ASN A 225 31.44 -29.63 -15.03
CA ASN A 225 31.97 -30.96 -14.79
C ASN A 225 31.24 -31.54 -13.58
N THR A 226 30.15 -32.26 -13.87
CA THR A 226 29.63 -33.31 -13.01
C THR A 226 30.70 -34.39 -12.89
N GLN A 227 31.56 -34.28 -11.88
CA GLN A 227 32.21 -35.46 -11.31
C GLN A 227 31.33 -35.96 -10.16
N LEU A 228 30.69 -37.09 -10.42
CA LEU A 228 30.14 -37.98 -9.39
C LEU A 228 31.32 -38.45 -8.53
N TRP A 229 31.22 -38.24 -7.22
CA TRP A 229 32.18 -38.77 -6.25
C TRP A 229 32.01 -40.30 -6.11
N PRO A 230 33.08 -41.03 -5.75
CA PRO A 230 33.04 -42.49 -5.57
C PRO A 230 32.08 -42.93 -4.46
#